data_AF-A0A8H3E9K7-F1
#
_entry.id   AF-A0A8H3E9K7-F1
#
_cell.length_a   1.000
_cell.length_b   1.000
_cell.length_c   1.000
_cell.angle_alpha   90.00
_cell.angle_beta   90.00
_cell.angle_gamma   90.00
#
_symmetry.space_group_name_H-M   'P 1'
#
loop_
_entity.id
_entity.type
_entity.pdbx_description
1 polymer ?
#
loop_
_entity_poly.entity_id
_entity_poly.type
_entity_poly.pdbx_seq_one_letter_code
_entity_poly.pdbx_strand_id
1 'polypeptide(L)'
;MPQFIEVYPTLKNEAVLGALVATILMSASLASFASGWLSDKYSRKRTIMLGAYIFGIGAALEAGSINLPMLIIGRLIVGVGEGFFLSAIGVYLVEIAPPDVRGRISCMLQLFVTIGITAGYFVCYGSLNIQSTLSWRTPFIVQAGVAMILGTGMPLLPYSPRWLFQNGRVEEAWRVLEAFDRHSSSEKEKEELIAKAQERQGQDETLGIVEAFRNPDSRGRTLLAVFMMGMQQLSGIDGVLFYGPILFSQAGLTSRQASFLASGVSGILNIVYVEILAIPLNCWRIIFIQVYHSRAT
;
A
#
# COMPACT_ATOMS: atom_id res chain seq x y z
N MET A 1 -0.39 25.88 1.47
CA MET A 1 -1.55 26.81 1.37
C MET A 1 -1.35 27.92 2.39
N PRO A 2 -1.64 29.20 2.08
CA PRO A 2 -1.44 30.31 3.01
C PRO A 2 -2.26 30.16 4.29
N GLN A 3 -3.50 29.70 4.19
CA GLN A 3 -4.39 29.44 5.34
C GLN A 3 -3.85 28.34 6.28
N PHE A 4 -3.02 27.42 5.78
CA PHE A 4 -2.38 26.38 6.60
C PHE A 4 -1.18 26.93 7.37
N ILE A 5 -0.41 27.83 6.75
CA ILE A 5 0.74 28.50 7.37
C ILE A 5 0.29 29.55 8.40
N GLU A 6 -0.89 30.14 8.21
CA GLU A 6 -1.53 31.04 9.18
C GLU A 6 -1.96 30.29 10.45
N VAL A 7 -2.51 29.08 10.32
CA VAL A 7 -2.87 28.23 11.48
C VAL A 7 -1.62 27.64 12.15
N TYR A 8 -0.59 27.32 11.37
CA TYR A 8 0.65 26.71 11.86
C TYR A 8 1.90 27.52 11.47
N PRO A 9 2.12 28.69 12.10
CA PRO A 9 3.31 29.51 11.82
C PRO A 9 4.61 28.77 12.15
N THR A 10 4.55 27.91 13.18
CA THR A 10 5.20 26.60 13.31
C THR A 10 6.08 26.09 12.17
N LEU A 11 5.36 25.81 11.09
CA LEU A 11 5.77 24.97 9.97
C LEU A 11 6.50 25.77 8.88
N LYS A 12 6.71 27.07 9.09
CA LYS A 12 7.64 27.86 8.26
C LYS A 12 9.08 27.39 8.41
N ASN A 13 9.42 26.77 9.54
CA ASN A 13 10.71 26.15 9.73
C ASN A 13 10.75 24.79 9.00
N GLU A 14 11.64 24.68 8.02
CA GLU A 14 11.81 23.49 7.17
C GLU A 14 12.08 22.22 8.00
N ALA A 15 12.81 22.34 9.11
CA ALA A 15 13.09 21.21 9.99
C ALA A 15 11.81 20.64 10.66
N VAL A 16 10.87 21.52 11.03
CA VAL A 16 9.60 21.12 11.65
C VAL A 16 8.67 20.51 10.61
N LEU A 17 8.65 21.04 9.39
CA LEU A 17 7.92 20.46 8.27
C LEU A 17 8.44 19.05 7.94
N GLY A 18 9.76 18.89 7.85
CA GLY A 18 10.40 17.59 7.61
C GLY A 18 10.10 16.59 8.73
N ALA A 19 10.18 17.03 9.99
CA ALA A 19 9.80 16.20 11.13
C ALA A 19 8.32 15.77 11.07
N LEU A 20 7.41 16.66 10.68
CA LEU A 20 5.99 16.34 10.52
C LEU A 20 5.78 15.23 9.47
N VAL A 21 6.44 15.33 8.31
CA VAL A 21 6.38 14.28 7.26
C VAL A 21 7.04 12.98 7.74
N ALA A 22 8.11 13.05 8.53
CA ALA A 22 8.76 11.85 9.06
C ALA A 22 7.88 11.09 10.08
N THR A 23 7.01 11.78 10.84
CA THR A 23 6.18 11.12 11.87
C THR A 23 5.25 10.04 11.31
N ILE A 24 4.62 10.27 10.15
CA ILE A 24 3.75 9.29 9.50
C ILE A 24 4.53 8.06 9.01
N LEU A 25 5.71 8.28 8.40
CA LEU A 25 6.57 7.19 7.92
C LEU A 25 7.10 6.35 9.08
N MET A 26 7.48 7.00 10.18
CA MET A 26 7.97 6.34 11.37
C MET A 26 6.90 5.46 12.01
N SER A 27 5.67 5.98 12.20
CA SER A 27 4.58 5.19 12.78
C SER A 27 4.12 4.07 11.84
N ALA A 28 4.09 4.29 10.52
CA ALA A 28 3.79 3.25 9.54
C ALA A 28 4.82 2.12 9.54
N SER A 29 6.11 2.45 9.64
CA SER A 29 7.19 1.46 9.74
C SER A 29 7.03 0.60 10.99
N LEU A 30 6.76 1.21 12.14
CA LEU A 30 6.55 0.49 13.41
C LEU A 30 5.30 -0.40 13.36
N ALA A 31 4.19 0.10 12.81
CA ALA A 31 2.96 -0.67 12.68
C ALA A 31 3.09 -1.85 11.69
N SER A 32 3.89 -1.70 10.64
CA SER A 32 4.13 -2.76 9.65
C SER A 32 4.73 -4.02 10.25
N PHE A 33 5.61 -3.90 11.26
CA PHE A 33 6.15 -5.06 11.98
C PHE A 33 5.07 -5.85 12.72
N ALA A 34 4.11 -5.16 13.34
CA ALA A 34 2.99 -5.79 14.03
C ALA A 34 1.93 -6.35 13.07
N SER A 35 1.81 -5.75 11.87
CA SER A 35 0.82 -6.13 10.87
C SER A 35 0.94 -7.57 10.39
N GLY A 36 2.17 -8.08 10.22
CA GLY A 36 2.41 -9.46 9.79
C GLY A 36 1.80 -10.46 10.76
N TRP A 37 2.16 -10.35 12.03
CA TRP A 37 1.60 -11.19 13.11
C TRP A 37 0.08 -11.07 13.20
N LEU A 38 -0.46 -9.85 13.10
CA LEU A 38 -1.90 -9.62 13.18
C LEU A 38 -2.65 -10.26 12.01
N SER A 39 -2.08 -10.16 10.80
CA SER A 39 -2.64 -10.71 9.56
C SER A 39 -2.66 -12.23 9.53
N ASP A 40 -1.62 -12.87 10.06
CA ASP A 40 -1.57 -14.33 10.17
C ASP A 40 -2.54 -14.83 11.24
N LYS A 41 -2.58 -14.18 12.42
CA LYS A 41 -3.44 -14.59 13.54
C LYS A 41 -4.93 -14.39 13.28
N TYR A 42 -5.35 -13.21 12.82
CA TYR A 42 -6.79 -12.87 12.75
C TYR A 42 -7.40 -12.98 11.35
N SER A 43 -6.58 -12.81 10.31
CA SER A 43 -6.89 -12.74 8.87
C SER A 43 -6.44 -11.42 8.27
N ARG A 44 -5.81 -11.52 7.08
CA ARG A 44 -5.43 -10.40 6.21
C ARG A 44 -6.59 -9.40 6.02
N LYS A 45 -7.80 -9.90 5.73
CA LYS A 45 -9.01 -9.08 5.53
C LYS A 45 -9.33 -8.20 6.74
N ARG A 46 -9.28 -8.78 7.95
CA ARG A 46 -9.59 -8.07 9.20
C ARG A 46 -8.51 -7.04 9.54
N THR A 47 -7.24 -7.35 9.28
CA THR A 47 -6.14 -6.39 9.43
C THR A 47 -6.31 -5.18 8.51
N ILE A 48 -6.71 -5.39 7.25
CA ILE A 48 -6.97 -4.29 6.32
C ILE A 48 -8.14 -3.42 6.80
N MET A 49 -9.23 -4.03 7.26
CA MET A 49 -10.36 -3.28 7.82
C MET A 49 -9.94 -2.43 9.02
N LEU A 50 -9.21 -3.02 9.97
CA LEU A 50 -8.71 -2.31 11.14
C LEU A 50 -7.82 -1.14 10.75
N GLY A 51 -6.85 -1.37 9.85
CA GLY A 51 -5.96 -0.33 9.34
C GLY A 51 -6.72 0.80 8.65
N ALA A 52 -7.72 0.47 7.82
CA ALA A 52 -8.56 1.46 7.14
C ALA A 52 -9.38 2.32 8.11
N TYR A 53 -9.96 1.74 9.16
CA TYR A 53 -10.68 2.50 10.18
C TYR A 53 -9.76 3.40 11.02
N ILE A 54 -8.59 2.88 11.43
CA ILE A 54 -7.58 3.67 12.16
C ILE A 54 -7.13 4.86 11.30
N PHE A 55 -6.84 4.61 10.02
CA PHE A 55 -6.45 5.65 9.08
C PHE A 55 -7.55 6.70 8.87
N GLY A 56 -8.81 6.28 8.73
CA GLY A 56 -9.96 7.18 8.60
C GLY A 56 -10.15 8.08 9.83
N ILE A 57 -10.03 7.52 11.04
CA ILE A 57 -10.10 8.28 12.29
C ILE A 57 -8.94 9.27 12.40
N GLY A 58 -7.72 8.84 12.05
CA GLY A 58 -6.54 9.71 12.03
C GLY A 58 -6.73 10.89 11.07
N ALA A 59 -7.19 10.62 9.83
CA ALA A 59 -7.42 11.65 8.83
C ALA A 59 -8.55 12.61 9.24
N ALA A 60 -9.59 12.13 9.91
CA ALA A 60 -10.63 12.99 10.49
C ALA A 60 -10.08 13.89 11.61
N LEU A 61 -9.15 13.38 12.43
CA LEU A 61 -8.47 14.16 13.46
C LEU A 61 -7.57 15.24 12.85
N GLU A 62 -6.86 14.92 11.76
CA GLU A 62 -6.06 15.89 10.99
C GLU A 62 -6.95 16.98 10.39
N ALA A 63 -8.08 16.61 9.79
CA ALA A 63 -9.07 17.56 9.27
C ALA A 63 -9.65 18.47 10.35
N GLY A 64 -9.83 17.94 11.57
CA GLY A 64 -10.32 18.68 12.73
C GLY A 64 -9.26 19.49 13.47
N SER A 65 -7.98 19.37 13.10
CA SER A 65 -6.88 19.84 13.94
C SER A 65 -6.86 21.37 14.12
N ILE A 66 -6.65 21.79 15.38
CA ILE A 66 -6.61 23.20 15.79
C ILE A 66 -5.20 23.58 16.27
N ASN A 67 -4.47 22.63 16.86
CA ASN A 67 -3.13 22.83 17.39
C ASN A 67 -2.13 21.87 16.73
N LEU A 68 -0.85 22.25 16.68
CA LEU A 68 0.21 21.43 16.07
C LEU A 68 0.33 20.03 16.70
N PRO A 69 0.26 19.84 18.04
CA PRO A 69 0.30 18.50 18.63
C PRO A 69 -0.85 17.61 18.17
N MET A 70 -2.05 18.16 17.98
CA MET A 70 -3.21 17.41 17.48
C MET A 70 -2.99 16.93 16.03
N LEU A 71 -2.34 17.76 15.20
CA LEU A 71 -1.94 17.36 13.85
C LEU A 71 -0.88 16.26 13.87
N ILE A 72 0.13 16.35 14.77
CA ILE A 72 1.16 15.31 14.93
C ILE A 72 0.54 13.99 15.40
N ILE A 73 -0.37 14.03 16.37
CA ILE A 73 -1.09 12.84 16.84
C ILE A 73 -1.92 12.24 15.70
N GLY A 74 -2.60 13.08 14.91
CA GLY A 74 -3.30 12.66 13.69
C GLY A 74 -2.37 11.90 12.75
N ARG A 75 -1.19 12.46 12.44
CA ARG A 75 -0.18 11.85 11.56
C ARG A 75 0.30 10.49 12.08
N LEU A 76 0.53 10.39 13.38
CA LEU A 76 0.94 9.12 14.00
C LEU A 76 -0.15 8.06 13.82
N ILE A 77 -1.42 8.41 14.09
CA ILE A 77 -2.56 7.49 13.94
C ILE A 77 -2.75 7.08 12.47
N VAL A 78 -2.70 8.03 11.54
CA VAL A 78 -2.79 7.75 10.10
C VAL A 78 -1.69 6.78 9.69
N GLY A 79 -0.44 7.02 10.10
CA GLY A 79 0.66 6.12 9.77
C GLY A 79 0.51 4.72 10.38
N VAL A 80 -0.01 4.59 11.60
CA VAL A 80 -0.33 3.26 12.17
C VAL A 80 -1.37 2.52 11.30
N GLY A 81 -2.42 3.22 10.86
CA GLY A 81 -3.42 2.66 9.95
C GLY A 81 -2.80 2.23 8.62
N GLU A 82 -1.95 3.09 8.05
CA GLU A 82 -1.21 2.84 6.80
C GLU A 82 -0.34 1.58 6.87
N GLY A 83 0.45 1.46 7.93
CA GLY A 83 1.30 0.29 8.15
C GLY A 83 0.50 -1.02 8.24
N PHE A 84 -0.70 -1.00 8.84
CA PHE A 84 -1.56 -2.18 8.90
C PHE A 84 -2.18 -2.55 7.56
N PHE A 85 -2.81 -1.61 6.86
CA PHE A 85 -3.54 -1.97 5.64
C PHE A 85 -2.59 -2.23 4.46
N LEU A 86 -1.51 -1.45 4.30
CA LEU A 86 -0.66 -1.52 3.11
C LEU A 86 0.18 -2.80 3.06
N SER A 87 0.65 -3.25 4.23
CA SER A 87 1.37 -4.52 4.34
C SER A 87 0.43 -5.72 4.11
N ALA A 88 -0.80 -5.67 4.64
CA ALA A 88 -1.76 -6.76 4.52
C ALA A 88 -2.38 -6.87 3.12
N ILE A 89 -2.63 -5.75 2.43
CA ILE A 89 -3.27 -5.75 1.10
C ILE A 89 -2.38 -6.38 0.03
N GLY A 90 -1.06 -6.13 0.07
CA GLY A 90 -0.12 -6.72 -0.88
C GLY A 90 -0.08 -8.25 -0.79
N VAL A 91 -0.07 -8.78 0.44
CA VAL A 91 -0.12 -10.22 0.70
C VAL A 91 -1.48 -10.81 0.30
N TYR A 92 -2.57 -10.14 0.68
CA TYR A 92 -3.94 -10.57 0.35
C TYR A 92 -4.15 -10.73 -1.15
N LEU A 93 -3.70 -9.76 -1.95
CA LEU A 93 -3.83 -9.82 -3.40
C LEU A 93 -3.05 -10.97 -4.03
N VAL A 94 -1.82 -11.23 -3.57
CA VAL A 94 -0.99 -12.34 -4.09
C VAL A 94 -1.55 -13.71 -3.68
N GLU A 95 -2.19 -13.80 -2.51
CA GLU A 95 -2.80 -15.04 -2.01
C GLU A 95 -4.10 -15.42 -2.73
N ILE A 96 -4.82 -14.45 -3.29
CA ILE A 96 -6.05 -14.68 -4.07
C ILE A 96 -5.76 -14.81 -5.57
N ALA A 97 -4.69 -14.17 -6.03
CA ALA A 97 -4.29 -14.19 -7.43
C ALA A 97 -3.89 -15.59 -7.92
N PRO A 98 -4.38 -16.04 -9.09
CA PRO A 98 -3.87 -17.23 -9.74
C PRO A 98 -2.36 -17.08 -10.04
N PRO A 99 -1.57 -18.16 -9.97
CA PRO A 99 -0.11 -18.11 -10.08
C PRO A 99 0.40 -17.33 -11.31
N ASP A 100 -0.28 -17.47 -12.44
CA ASP A 100 0.12 -16.89 -13.73
C ASP A 100 -0.05 -15.38 -13.82
N VAL A 101 -0.92 -14.79 -12.98
CA VAL A 101 -1.25 -13.35 -13.03
C VAL A 101 -0.84 -12.59 -11.77
N ARG A 102 -0.19 -13.25 -10.79
CA ARG A 102 0.28 -12.61 -9.55
C ARG A 102 1.10 -11.35 -9.81
N GLY A 103 2.05 -11.41 -10.73
CA GLY A 103 2.87 -10.25 -11.09
C GLY A 103 2.04 -9.10 -11.68
N ARG A 104 1.01 -9.40 -12.47
CA ARG A 104 0.10 -8.39 -13.03
C ARG A 104 -0.73 -7.74 -11.94
N ILE A 105 -1.28 -8.53 -11.01
CA ILE A 105 -2.08 -8.01 -9.89
C ILE A 105 -1.23 -7.12 -8.97
N SER A 106 0.03 -7.49 -8.69
CA SER A 106 0.94 -6.62 -7.95
C SER A 106 1.22 -5.29 -8.67
N CYS A 107 1.36 -5.30 -9.99
CA CYS A 107 1.50 -4.06 -10.77
C CYS A 107 0.23 -3.20 -10.73
N MET A 108 -0.95 -3.81 -10.76
CA MET A 108 -2.24 -3.11 -10.64
C MET A 108 -2.39 -2.41 -9.29
N LEU A 109 -1.89 -3.01 -8.20
CA LEU A 109 -1.87 -2.33 -6.90
C LEU A 109 -1.07 -1.02 -6.97
N GLN A 110 0.13 -1.06 -7.56
CA GLN A 110 0.97 0.13 -7.73
C GLN A 110 0.32 1.19 -8.62
N LEU A 111 -0.43 0.76 -9.64
CA LEU A 111 -1.24 1.67 -10.46
C LEU A 111 -2.23 2.44 -9.60
N PHE A 112 -3.03 1.76 -8.79
CA PHE A 112 -4.03 2.39 -7.92
C PHE A 112 -3.38 3.36 -6.92
N VAL A 113 -2.20 3.03 -6.39
CA VAL A 113 -1.42 3.97 -5.55
C VAL A 113 -1.09 5.24 -6.33
N THR A 114 -0.61 5.11 -7.57
CA THR A 114 -0.23 6.27 -8.41
C THR A 114 -1.43 7.11 -8.83
N ILE A 115 -2.57 6.47 -9.13
CA ILE A 115 -3.85 7.13 -9.37
C ILE A 115 -4.29 7.90 -8.12
N GLY A 116 -4.17 7.30 -6.94
CA GLY A 116 -4.49 7.94 -5.67
C GLY A 116 -3.66 9.20 -5.40
N ILE A 117 -2.34 9.13 -5.61
CA ILE A 117 -1.44 10.28 -5.48
C ILE A 117 -1.83 11.40 -6.46
N THR A 118 -2.08 11.03 -7.72
CA THR A 118 -2.48 11.99 -8.76
C THR A 118 -3.81 12.65 -8.43
N ALA A 119 -4.81 11.88 -8.01
CA ALA A 119 -6.09 12.39 -7.54
C ALA A 119 -5.91 13.31 -6.33
N GLY A 120 -5.00 12.98 -5.41
CA GLY A 120 -4.64 13.82 -4.27
C GLY A 120 -4.12 15.21 -4.68
N TYR A 121 -3.25 15.29 -5.70
CA TYR A 121 -2.80 16.58 -6.23
C TYR A 121 -3.95 17.38 -6.85
N PHE A 122 -4.87 16.74 -7.57
CA PHE A 122 -6.04 17.41 -8.15
C PHE A 122 -7.05 17.87 -7.09
N VAL A 123 -7.27 17.08 -6.04
CA VAL A 123 -8.09 17.49 -4.89
C VAL A 123 -7.47 18.70 -4.21
N CYS A 124 -6.15 18.68 -3.99
CA CYS A 124 -5.43 19.85 -3.46
C CYS A 124 -5.56 21.06 -4.40
N TYR A 125 -5.41 20.87 -5.72
CA TYR A 125 -5.59 21.94 -6.71
C TYR A 125 -6.99 22.55 -6.65
N GLY A 126 -8.03 21.73 -6.60
CA GLY A 126 -9.43 22.18 -6.50
C GLY A 126 -9.73 22.88 -5.17
N SER A 127 -9.12 22.44 -4.07
CA SER A 127 -9.35 23.03 -2.76
C SER A 127 -8.62 24.37 -2.54
N LEU A 128 -7.65 24.73 -3.39
CA LEU A 128 -6.95 26.03 -3.32
C LEU A 128 -7.88 27.23 -3.50
N ASN A 129 -8.96 27.08 -4.26
CA ASN A 129 -9.90 28.17 -4.56
C ASN A 129 -10.91 28.42 -3.42
N ILE A 130 -10.91 27.59 -2.38
CA ILE A 130 -11.75 27.77 -1.20
C ILE A 130 -11.10 28.84 -0.30
N GLN A 131 -11.76 29.98 -0.08
CA GLN A 131 -11.20 31.06 0.73
C GLN A 131 -11.20 30.80 2.25
N SER A 132 -11.87 29.72 2.70
CA SER A 132 -11.98 29.34 4.12
C SER A 132 -10.87 28.34 4.55
N THR A 133 -10.76 28.11 5.87
CA THR A 133 -9.91 27.07 6.47
C THR A 133 -10.20 25.66 5.94
N LEU A 134 -11.36 25.47 5.31
CA LEU A 134 -11.70 24.25 4.57
C LEU A 134 -10.69 23.92 3.45
N SER A 135 -9.99 24.90 2.86
CA SER A 135 -9.03 24.68 1.77
C SER A 135 -8.02 23.56 2.03
N TRP A 136 -7.42 23.54 3.24
CA TRP A 136 -6.42 22.53 3.61
C TRP A 136 -7.03 21.33 4.34
N ARG A 137 -8.26 21.46 4.86
CA ARG A 137 -8.99 20.37 5.54
C ARG A 137 -9.67 19.44 4.54
N THR A 138 -10.10 19.94 3.39
CA THR A 138 -10.79 19.15 2.35
C THR A 138 -10.00 17.92 1.90
N PRO A 139 -8.68 17.99 1.59
CA PRO A 139 -7.92 16.79 1.25
C PRO A 139 -7.97 15.70 2.33
N PHE A 140 -7.85 16.07 3.61
CA PHE A 140 -7.94 15.14 4.74
C PHE A 140 -9.35 14.53 4.89
N ILE A 141 -10.41 15.32 4.65
CA ILE A 141 -11.79 14.84 4.70
C ILE A 141 -12.05 13.83 3.58
N VAL A 142 -11.60 14.13 2.35
CA VAL A 142 -11.72 13.21 1.22
C VAL A 142 -10.96 11.92 1.49
N GLN A 143 -9.74 12.03 2.01
CA GLN A 143 -8.90 10.89 2.40
C GLN A 143 -9.58 10.02 3.49
N ALA A 144 -10.17 10.64 4.52
CA ALA A 144 -10.94 9.93 5.54
C ALA A 144 -12.12 9.18 4.93
N GLY A 145 -12.87 9.82 4.01
CA GLY A 145 -13.99 9.19 3.31
C GLY A 145 -13.57 7.96 2.51
N VAL A 146 -12.51 8.07 1.71
CA VAL A 146 -11.98 6.95 0.92
C VAL A 146 -11.53 5.78 1.82
N ALA A 147 -10.87 6.08 2.94
CA ALA A 147 -10.46 5.05 3.89
C ALA A 147 -11.65 4.33 4.55
N MET A 148 -12.71 5.07 4.90
CA MET A 148 -13.93 4.47 5.44
C MET A 148 -14.66 3.62 4.40
N ILE A 149 -14.67 4.02 3.13
CA ILE A 149 -15.21 3.21 2.03
C ILE A 149 -14.42 1.89 1.91
N LEU A 150 -13.10 1.92 1.99
CA LEU A 150 -12.27 0.71 1.98
C LEU A 150 -12.61 -0.21 3.17
N GLY A 151 -12.69 0.36 4.39
CA GLY A 151 -12.99 -0.42 5.60
C GLY A 151 -14.39 -1.06 5.59
N THR A 152 -15.38 -0.36 5.04
CA THR A 152 -16.77 -0.83 4.94
C THR A 152 -17.04 -1.71 3.72
N GLY A 153 -16.25 -1.58 2.65
CA GLY A 153 -16.32 -2.42 1.45
C GLY A 153 -15.60 -3.76 1.61
N MET A 154 -14.58 -3.83 2.46
CA MET A 154 -13.81 -5.06 2.70
C MET A 154 -14.63 -6.30 3.11
N PRO A 155 -15.70 -6.19 3.94
CA PRO A 155 -16.63 -7.28 4.22
C PRO A 155 -17.16 -8.02 3.00
N LEU A 156 -17.34 -7.34 1.86
CA LEU A 156 -17.86 -7.93 0.61
C LEU A 156 -16.86 -8.86 -0.07
N LEU A 157 -15.57 -8.74 0.25
CA LEU A 157 -14.51 -9.55 -0.35
C LEU A 157 -14.30 -10.87 0.40
N PRO A 158 -13.91 -11.96 -0.29
CA PRO A 158 -13.68 -13.25 0.34
C PRO A 158 -12.43 -13.23 1.24
N TYR A 159 -12.33 -14.23 2.13
CA TYR A 159 -11.10 -14.44 2.89
C TYR A 159 -10.01 -15.02 2.00
N SER A 160 -8.74 -14.77 2.36
CA SER A 160 -7.60 -15.38 1.65
C SER A 160 -7.70 -16.92 1.73
N PRO A 161 -7.62 -17.64 0.59
CA PRO A 161 -7.62 -19.10 0.55
C PRO A 161 -6.52 -19.70 1.44
N ARG A 162 -5.31 -19.11 1.41
CA ARG A 162 -4.18 -19.56 2.23
C ARG A 162 -4.49 -19.49 3.72
N TRP A 163 -5.09 -18.37 4.17
CA TRP A 163 -5.51 -18.22 5.56
C TRP A 163 -6.63 -19.22 5.94
N LEU A 164 -7.56 -19.50 5.01
CA LEU A 164 -8.63 -20.47 5.24
C LEU A 164 -8.09 -21.90 5.40
N PHE A 165 -7.12 -22.31 4.59
CA PHE A 165 -6.42 -23.59 4.76
C PHE A 165 -5.67 -23.67 6.10
N GLN A 166 -4.98 -22.60 6.50
CA GLN A 166 -4.28 -22.51 7.80
C GLN A 166 -5.21 -22.66 9.01
N ASN A 167 -6.48 -22.25 8.88
CA ASN A 167 -7.47 -22.37 9.95
C ASN A 167 -8.37 -23.60 9.82
N GLY A 168 -8.02 -24.57 8.97
CA GLY A 168 -8.80 -25.80 8.77
C GLY A 168 -10.14 -25.60 8.05
N ARG A 169 -10.42 -24.41 7.48
CA ARG A 169 -11.66 -24.09 6.74
C ARG A 169 -11.51 -24.45 5.26
N VAL A 170 -11.23 -25.72 4.99
CA VAL A 170 -10.85 -26.24 3.66
C VAL A 170 -11.96 -26.03 2.62
N GLU A 171 -13.21 -26.34 2.96
CA GLU A 171 -14.35 -26.20 2.03
C GLU A 171 -14.61 -24.76 1.59
N GLU A 172 -14.39 -23.80 2.48
CA GLU A 172 -14.54 -22.38 2.15
C GLU A 172 -13.36 -21.88 1.32
N ALA A 173 -12.14 -22.37 1.58
CA ALA A 173 -10.98 -22.05 0.75
C ALA A 173 -11.22 -22.45 -0.70
N TRP A 174 -11.82 -23.62 -0.93
CA TRP A 174 -12.19 -24.09 -2.27
C TRP A 174 -13.28 -23.26 -2.93
N ARG A 175 -14.34 -22.90 -2.21
CA ARG A 175 -15.37 -21.99 -2.77
C ARG A 175 -14.79 -20.67 -3.25
N VAL A 176 -13.79 -20.15 -2.52
CA VAL A 176 -13.08 -18.93 -2.94
C VAL A 176 -12.21 -19.22 -4.17
N LEU A 177 -11.44 -20.31 -4.18
CA LEU A 177 -10.60 -20.67 -5.34
C LEU A 177 -11.43 -20.91 -6.61
N GLU A 178 -12.55 -21.64 -6.52
CA GLU A 178 -13.46 -21.89 -7.65
C GLU A 178 -14.07 -20.60 -8.22
N ALA A 179 -14.26 -19.58 -7.37
CA ALA A 179 -14.75 -18.28 -7.80
C ALA A 179 -13.71 -17.50 -8.62
N PHE A 180 -12.41 -17.70 -8.37
CA PHE A 180 -11.31 -17.00 -9.06
C PHE A 180 -10.67 -17.80 -10.19
N ASP A 181 -10.73 -19.13 -10.12
CA ASP A 181 -10.18 -20.06 -11.11
C ASP A 181 -11.24 -21.09 -11.52
N ARG A 182 -11.89 -20.83 -12.65
CA ARG A 182 -12.92 -21.71 -13.23
C ARG A 182 -12.35 -22.97 -13.89
N HIS A 183 -11.02 -23.13 -14.00
CA HIS A 183 -10.40 -24.21 -14.78
C HIS A 183 -9.96 -25.44 -13.96
N SER A 184 -9.88 -25.38 -12.63
CA SER A 184 -9.52 -26.54 -11.79
C SER A 184 -10.72 -27.45 -11.46
N SER A 185 -11.32 -28.03 -12.51
CA SER A 185 -12.42 -28.99 -12.41
C SER A 185 -11.95 -30.44 -12.52
N SER A 186 -11.00 -30.83 -11.66
CA SER A 186 -10.71 -32.24 -11.40
C SER A 186 -10.43 -32.45 -9.91
N GLU A 187 -11.23 -33.29 -9.24
CA GLU A 187 -11.07 -33.58 -7.81
C GLU A 187 -9.66 -34.09 -7.45
N LYS A 188 -8.95 -34.70 -8.40
CA LYS A 188 -7.57 -35.17 -8.22
C LYS A 188 -6.56 -34.04 -8.07
N GLU A 189 -6.74 -32.94 -8.80
CA GLU A 189 -5.86 -31.77 -8.68
C GLU A 189 -6.12 -31.06 -7.34
N LYS A 190 -7.37 -31.11 -6.86
CA LYS A 190 -7.73 -30.63 -5.52
C LYS A 190 -7.05 -31.46 -4.43
N GLU A 191 -7.05 -32.79 -4.53
CA GLU A 191 -6.37 -33.69 -3.58
C GLU A 191 -4.83 -33.50 -3.58
N GLU A 192 -4.20 -33.35 -4.76
CA GLU A 192 -2.76 -33.07 -4.83
C GLU A 192 -2.38 -31.69 -4.27
N LEU A 193 -3.23 -30.68 -4.50
CA LEU A 193 -3.04 -29.35 -3.91
C LEU A 193 -3.27 -29.36 -2.39
N ILE A 194 -4.20 -30.18 -1.88
CA ILE A 194 -4.39 -30.42 -0.45
C ILE A 194 -3.13 -31.06 0.14
N ALA A 195 -2.59 -32.11 -0.49
CA ALA A 195 -1.37 -32.77 -0.03
C ALA A 195 -0.17 -31.80 -0.02
N LYS A 196 0.03 -31.01 -1.09
CA LYS A 196 1.11 -30.01 -1.17
C LYS A 196 0.91 -28.84 -0.19
N ALA A 197 -0.33 -28.41 0.05
CA ALA A 197 -0.63 -27.36 1.02
C ALA A 197 -0.44 -27.85 2.46
N GLN A 198 -0.80 -29.10 2.75
CA GLN A 198 -0.60 -29.77 4.04
C GLN A 198 0.87 -30.11 4.31
N GLU A 199 1.63 -30.55 3.30
CA GLU A 199 3.09 -30.75 3.42
C GLU A 199 3.82 -29.43 3.70
N ARG A 200 3.43 -28.34 3.02
CA ARG A 200 3.95 -27.00 3.32
C ARG A 200 3.52 -26.50 4.70
N GLN A 201 2.34 -26.88 5.18
CA GLN A 201 1.88 -26.57 6.55
C GLN A 201 2.69 -27.31 7.63
N GLY A 202 3.16 -28.53 7.36
CA GLY A 202 3.99 -29.28 8.31
C GLY A 202 5.43 -28.77 8.43
N GLN A 203 5.89 -27.94 7.49
CA GLN A 203 7.26 -27.40 7.44
C GLN A 203 7.34 -25.90 7.74
N ASP A 204 6.31 -25.11 7.43
CA ASP A 204 6.23 -23.68 7.74
C ASP A 204 5.44 -23.44 9.04
N GLU A 205 6.02 -23.78 10.20
CA GLU A 205 5.75 -22.97 11.38
C GLU A 205 6.14 -21.54 11.00
N THR A 206 5.19 -20.61 11.10
CA THR A 206 5.33 -19.19 10.76
C THR A 206 6.75 -18.70 11.06
N LEU A 207 7.60 -18.64 10.03
CA LEU A 207 8.98 -18.21 10.19
C LEU A 207 8.90 -16.77 10.68
N GLY A 208 9.09 -16.60 12.00
CA GLY A 208 9.12 -15.29 12.61
C GLY A 208 10.17 -14.44 11.90
N ILE A 209 10.05 -13.12 11.99
CA ILE A 209 10.99 -12.18 11.36
C ILE A 209 12.45 -12.59 11.65
N VAL A 210 12.73 -13.06 12.86
CA VAL A 210 14.05 -13.56 13.29
C VAL A 210 14.49 -14.82 12.53
N GLU A 211 13.58 -15.77 12.31
CA GLU A 211 13.88 -17.03 11.63
C GLU A 211 14.13 -16.82 10.12
N ALA A 212 13.46 -15.82 9.53
CA ALA A 212 13.70 -15.44 8.13
C ALA A 212 15.14 -14.95 7.86
N PHE A 213 15.82 -14.40 8.87
CA PHE A 213 17.24 -14.01 8.82
C PHE A 213 18.18 -15.13 9.27
N ARG A 214 17.70 -16.08 10.08
CA ARG A 214 18.49 -17.18 10.63
C ARG A 214 18.62 -18.36 9.67
N ASN A 215 17.55 -18.67 8.94
CA ASN A 215 17.51 -19.80 8.03
C ASN A 215 18.40 -19.59 6.80
N PRO A 216 19.36 -20.50 6.51
CA PRO A 216 20.26 -20.38 5.36
C PRO A 216 19.54 -20.27 4.01
N ASP A 217 18.42 -20.99 3.85
CA ASP A 217 17.66 -21.03 2.60
C ASP A 217 16.85 -19.74 2.34
N SER A 218 16.35 -19.09 3.40
CA SER A 218 15.57 -17.84 3.27
C SER A 218 16.44 -16.59 3.38
N ARG A 219 17.57 -16.64 4.10
CA ARG A 219 18.41 -15.47 4.41
C ARG A 219 18.84 -14.71 3.16
N GLY A 220 19.26 -15.41 2.10
CA GLY A 220 19.66 -14.77 0.84
C GLY A 220 18.49 -14.02 0.17
N ARG A 221 17.29 -14.61 0.19
CA ARG A 221 16.08 -14.02 -0.37
C ARG A 221 15.60 -12.83 0.47
N THR A 222 15.62 -12.96 1.79
CA THR A 222 15.26 -11.88 2.74
C THR A 222 16.20 -10.69 2.61
N LEU A 223 17.53 -10.94 2.56
CA LEU A 223 18.52 -9.86 2.43
C LEU A 223 18.39 -9.13 1.09
N LEU A 224 18.16 -9.88 -0.01
CA LEU A 224 17.91 -9.29 -1.31
C LEU A 224 16.63 -8.43 -1.30
N ALA A 225 15.55 -8.90 -0.69
CA ALA A 225 14.30 -8.15 -0.58
C ALA A 225 14.49 -6.85 0.22
N VAL A 226 15.17 -6.91 1.37
CA VAL A 226 15.50 -5.72 2.18
C VAL A 226 16.38 -4.75 1.40
N PHE A 227 17.39 -5.26 0.69
CA PHE A 227 18.27 -4.44 -0.14
C PHE A 227 17.49 -3.74 -1.28
N MET A 228 16.64 -4.48 -1.99
CA MET A 228 15.84 -3.91 -3.09
C MET A 228 14.86 -2.85 -2.60
N MET A 229 14.16 -3.09 -1.48
CA MET A 229 13.25 -2.10 -0.88
C MET A 229 14.02 -0.88 -0.33
N GLY A 230 15.21 -1.09 0.24
CA GLY A 230 16.08 -0.01 0.68
C GLY A 230 16.58 0.85 -0.48
N MET A 231 17.02 0.23 -1.58
CA MET A 231 17.43 0.95 -2.80
C MET A 231 16.27 1.69 -3.45
N GLN A 232 15.06 1.11 -3.42
CA GLN A 232 13.85 1.80 -3.89
C GLN A 232 13.65 3.10 -3.12
N GLN A 233 13.78 3.09 -1.80
CA GLN A 233 13.59 4.31 -1.00
C GLN A 233 14.75 5.30 -1.14
N LEU A 234 15.99 4.82 -1.30
CA LEU A 234 17.16 5.68 -1.55
C LEU A 234 17.15 6.38 -2.90
N SER A 235 16.33 5.92 -3.86
CA SER A 235 16.09 6.66 -5.10
C SER A 235 15.48 8.06 -4.87
N GLY A 236 14.88 8.28 -3.69
CA GLY A 236 14.31 9.57 -3.29
C GLY A 236 12.95 9.87 -3.88
N ILE A 237 12.27 8.87 -4.47
CA ILE A 237 10.97 9.06 -5.13
C ILE A 237 9.91 9.66 -4.19
N ASP A 238 9.82 9.18 -2.96
CA ASP A 238 8.87 9.71 -1.96
C ASP A 238 9.19 11.16 -1.59
N GLY A 239 10.47 11.56 -1.60
CA GLY A 239 10.88 12.96 -1.43
C GLY A 239 10.38 13.85 -2.56
N VAL A 240 10.48 13.40 -3.81
CA VAL A 240 9.95 14.13 -4.97
C VAL A 240 8.43 14.26 -4.89
N LEU A 241 7.73 13.22 -4.42
CA LEU A 241 6.27 13.22 -4.31
C LEU A 241 5.78 14.10 -3.15
N PHE A 242 6.36 13.98 -1.95
CA PHE A 242 5.94 14.78 -0.80
C PHE A 242 6.24 16.27 -0.96
N TYR A 243 7.38 16.60 -1.58
CA TYR A 243 7.81 17.99 -1.78
C TYR A 243 7.56 18.50 -3.21
N GLY A 244 6.82 17.76 -4.04
CA GLY A 244 6.59 18.07 -5.45
C GLY A 244 6.18 19.53 -5.72
N PRO A 245 5.12 20.05 -5.07
CA PRO A 245 4.71 21.44 -5.24
C PRO A 245 5.80 22.47 -4.84
N ILE A 246 6.62 22.15 -3.84
CA ILE A 246 7.73 23.01 -3.39
C ILE A 246 8.86 22.99 -4.43
N LEU A 247 9.22 21.82 -4.94
CA LEU A 247 10.23 21.66 -6.00
C LEU A 247 9.84 22.44 -7.27
N PHE A 248 8.58 22.33 -7.71
CA PHE A 248 8.09 23.09 -8.86
C PHE A 248 8.05 24.60 -8.61
N SER A 249 7.72 25.03 -7.39
CA SER A 249 7.78 26.44 -7.00
C SER A 249 9.22 26.98 -7.02
N GLN A 250 10.19 26.19 -6.54
CA GLN A 250 11.61 26.56 -6.57
C GLN A 250 12.19 26.57 -8.00
N ALA A 251 11.67 25.72 -8.89
CA ALA A 251 12.04 25.66 -10.30
C ALA A 251 11.51 26.85 -11.15
N GLY A 252 10.78 27.81 -10.54
CA GLY A 252 10.34 29.04 -11.20
C GLY A 252 8.86 29.10 -11.58
N LEU A 253 8.05 28.08 -11.25
CA LEU A 253 6.58 28.17 -11.36
C LEU A 253 6.03 29.00 -10.20
N THR A 254 5.93 30.31 -10.42
CA THR A 254 5.48 31.29 -9.40
C THR A 254 4.00 31.18 -9.03
N SER A 255 3.17 30.59 -9.90
CA SER A 255 1.76 30.32 -9.58
C SER A 255 1.59 28.98 -8.88
N ARG A 256 1.05 28.99 -7.66
CA ARG A 256 0.76 27.78 -6.86
C ARG A 256 -0.19 26.83 -7.58
N GLN A 257 -1.16 27.39 -8.31
CA GLN A 257 -2.05 26.61 -9.17
C GLN A 257 -1.24 25.86 -10.24
N ALA A 258 -0.25 26.51 -10.83
CA ALA A 258 0.65 25.86 -11.79
C ALA A 258 1.53 24.79 -11.13
N SER A 259 1.99 24.98 -9.88
CA SER A 259 2.78 23.96 -9.17
C SER A 259 1.97 22.69 -8.87
N PHE A 260 0.76 22.82 -8.33
CA PHE A 260 -0.11 21.65 -8.08
C PHE A 260 -0.59 20.99 -9.37
N LEU A 261 -0.89 21.78 -10.41
CA LEU A 261 -1.23 21.25 -11.74
C LEU A 261 -0.04 20.51 -12.35
N ALA A 262 1.18 21.05 -12.26
CA ALA A 262 2.39 20.40 -12.76
C ALA A 262 2.68 19.10 -11.99
N SER A 263 2.47 19.06 -10.68
CA SER A 263 2.54 17.83 -9.89
C SER A 263 1.49 16.80 -10.33
N GLY A 264 0.24 17.22 -10.57
CA GLY A 264 -0.82 16.35 -11.10
C GLY A 264 -0.49 15.79 -12.49
N VAL A 265 0.03 16.63 -13.40
CA VAL A 265 0.47 16.22 -14.74
C VAL A 265 1.65 15.25 -14.68
N SER A 266 2.62 15.49 -13.80
CA SER A 266 3.71 14.55 -13.53
C SER A 266 3.18 13.20 -13.02
N GLY A 267 2.16 13.22 -12.15
CA GLY A 267 1.43 12.03 -11.73
C GLY A 267 0.79 11.26 -12.90
N ILE A 268 0.16 11.96 -13.84
CA ILE A 268 -0.40 11.36 -15.07
C ILE A 268 0.72 10.74 -15.92
N LEU A 269 1.85 11.43 -16.10
CA LEU A 269 3.00 10.89 -16.84
C LEU A 269 3.55 9.64 -16.18
N ASN A 270 3.60 9.58 -14.85
CA ASN A 270 3.97 8.38 -14.11
C ASN A 270 2.99 7.23 -14.36
N ILE A 271 1.67 7.50 -14.36
CA ILE A 271 0.65 6.48 -14.70
C ILE A 271 0.91 5.95 -16.11
N VAL A 272 1.05 6.84 -17.09
CA VAL A 272 1.29 6.47 -18.50
C VAL A 272 2.58 5.67 -18.65
N TYR A 273 3.66 6.07 -17.98
CA TYR A 273 4.95 5.37 -18.04
C TYR A 273 4.87 3.98 -17.39
N VAL A 274 4.23 3.85 -16.23
CA VAL A 274 4.03 2.56 -15.55
C VAL A 274 3.14 1.64 -16.37
N GLU A 275 2.06 2.15 -16.97
CA GLU A 275 1.13 1.35 -17.79
C GLU A 275 1.74 0.88 -19.11
N ILE A 276 2.39 1.78 -19.85
CA ILE A 276 2.88 1.50 -21.20
C ILE A 276 4.19 0.72 -21.17
N LEU A 277 5.05 0.94 -20.18
CA LEU A 277 6.37 0.31 -20.14
C LEU A 277 6.40 -0.92 -19.21
N ALA A 278 5.90 -0.83 -17.99
CA ALA A 278 6.20 -1.83 -16.95
C ALA A 278 5.28 -3.06 -17.01
N ILE A 279 3.99 -2.91 -17.34
CA ILE A 279 3.04 -4.02 -17.45
C ILE A 279 3.44 -5.01 -18.57
N PRO A 280 3.73 -4.57 -19.81
CA PRO A 280 4.15 -5.48 -20.87
C PRO A 280 5.55 -6.07 -20.64
N LEU A 281 6.51 -5.31 -20.09
CA LEU A 281 7.87 -5.81 -19.81
C LEU A 281 7.91 -6.85 -18.67
N ASN A 282 7.11 -6.68 -17.61
CA ASN A 282 6.99 -7.67 -16.55
C ASN A 282 6.23 -8.92 -17.00
N CYS A 283 5.23 -8.78 -17.89
CA CYS A 283 4.62 -9.93 -18.55
C CYS A 283 5.66 -10.70 -19.39
N TRP A 284 6.53 -10.01 -20.12
CA TRP A 284 7.59 -10.63 -20.93
C TRP A 284 8.65 -11.35 -20.08
N ARG A 285 9.11 -10.79 -18.96
CA ARG A 285 10.09 -11.46 -18.07
C ARG A 285 9.52 -12.72 -17.41
N ILE A 286 8.26 -12.70 -16.97
CA ILE A 286 7.63 -13.88 -16.35
C ILE A 286 7.44 -14.99 -17.38
N ILE A 287 6.98 -14.65 -18.59
CA ILE A 287 6.89 -15.59 -19.72
C ILE A 287 8.27 -16.17 -20.05
N PHE A 288 9.31 -15.33 -20.13
CA PHE A 288 10.68 -15.81 -20.41
C PHE A 288 11.20 -16.78 -19.34
N ILE A 289 10.97 -16.49 -18.05
CA ILE A 289 11.42 -17.36 -16.96
C ILE A 289 10.64 -18.68 -16.94
N GLN A 290 9.32 -18.66 -17.17
CA GLN A 290 8.50 -19.88 -17.26
C GLN A 290 8.89 -20.73 -18.49
N VAL A 291 9.15 -20.11 -19.64
CA VAL A 291 9.62 -20.81 -20.85
C VAL A 291 11.03 -21.38 -20.66
N TYR A 292 11.91 -20.69 -19.93
CA TYR A 292 13.26 -21.19 -19.65
C TYR A 292 13.24 -22.38 -18.68
N HIS A 293 12.37 -22.34 -17.66
CA HIS A 293 12.23 -23.46 -16.71
C HIS A 293 11.54 -24.68 -17.33
N SER A 294 10.57 -24.48 -18.23
CA SER A 294 9.91 -25.56 -18.98
C SER A 294 10.81 -26.25 -20.02
N ARG A 295 11.94 -25.65 -20.40
CA ARG A 295 12.94 -26.27 -21.29
C ARG A 295 14.08 -26.95 -20.53
N ALA A 296 14.14 -26.80 -19.21
CA ALA A 296 15.19 -27.36 -18.34
C ALA A 296 14.75 -28.65 -17.59
N THR A 297 13.53 -29.11 -17.83
CA THR A 297 12.97 -30.41 -17.42
C THR A 297 12.59 -31.20 -18.65
#